data_AF-A0A1Q3FJL6-F1
#
_entry.id   AF-A0A1Q3FJL6-F1
#
_cell.length_a   1.000
_cell.length_b   1.000
_cell.length_c   1.000
_cell.angle_alpha   90.00
_cell.angle_beta   90.00
_cell.angle_gamma   90.00
#
_symmetry.space_group_name_H-M   'P 1'
#
loop_
_entity.id
_entity.type
_entity.pdbx_description
1 polymer ?
#
loop_
_entity_poly.entity_id
_entity_poly.type
_entity_poly.pdbx_seq_one_letter_code
_entity_poly.pdbx_strand_id
1 'polypeptide(L)'
;MMGVLEGVVMELADCALPLLAGVVPTADPAVGFKDVSAAFLVGAMPRKQGMERKDLLSANVKIFKVQGEALNNVAKKDVKVLVVGNPANTNALICSHYAPSIPKENFTAMTRLDQNRAQAQLAARLSVGIDRVRNVIIWGNHSSTQYPDAKNATVDGKSVVDAIANNDYLNGEFVETVQKRGAAVINARKMSSAMSAAKAASDHMRDWFAGTKDGEFVSMGVVSDGSYGTPKDIVFSFPVQIKDGKWTIKQGLAVDDFARGKLDATAAELLEEKQEAMAVCAAE
;
A
#
# COMPACT_ATOMS: atom_id res chain seq x y z
N MET A 1 11.05 22.21 13.17
CA MET A 1 10.21 21.00 12.98
C MET A 1 9.92 20.29 14.30
N MET A 2 10.89 20.11 15.21
CA MET A 2 10.63 19.48 16.52
C MET A 2 9.49 20.14 17.31
N GLY A 3 9.42 21.48 17.39
CA GLY A 3 8.31 22.16 18.06
C GLY A 3 6.91 21.88 17.49
N VAL A 4 6.80 21.54 16.20
CA VAL A 4 5.52 21.12 15.59
C VAL A 4 5.17 19.70 15.99
N LEU A 5 6.17 18.79 16.03
CA LEU A 5 6.00 17.42 16.51
C LEU A 5 5.61 17.38 17.99
N GLU A 6 6.18 18.27 18.81
CA GLU A 6 5.78 18.40 20.22
C GLU A 6 4.30 18.82 20.36
N GLY A 7 3.79 19.68 19.49
CA GLY A 7 2.36 19.99 19.46
C GLY A 7 1.48 18.75 19.25
N VAL A 8 1.89 17.84 18.36
CA VAL A 8 1.19 16.56 18.15
C VAL A 8 1.28 15.65 19.38
N VAL A 9 2.41 15.65 20.08
CA VAL A 9 2.58 14.90 21.34
C VAL A 9 1.62 15.43 22.42
N MET A 10 1.44 16.75 22.50
CA MET A 10 0.44 17.36 23.40
C MET A 10 -0.98 16.90 23.05
N GLU A 11 -1.38 16.97 21.78
CA GLU A 11 -2.71 16.50 21.36
C GLU A 11 -2.94 15.01 21.64
N LEU A 12 -1.91 14.16 21.49
CA LEU A 12 -2.00 12.74 21.85
C LEU A 12 -2.23 12.52 23.34
N ALA A 13 -1.61 13.33 24.21
CA ALA A 13 -1.84 13.29 25.65
C ALA A 13 -3.27 13.73 25.98
N ASP A 14 -3.77 14.77 25.32
CA ASP A 14 -5.11 15.31 25.50
C ASP A 14 -6.22 14.35 25.06
N CYS A 15 -5.93 13.39 24.17
CA CYS A 15 -6.87 12.34 23.78
C CYS A 15 -7.18 11.32 24.87
N ALA A 16 -6.41 11.26 25.97
CA ALA A 16 -6.60 10.33 27.09
C ALA A 16 -6.75 8.86 26.65
N LEU A 17 -5.93 8.41 25.69
CA LEU A 17 -5.99 7.06 25.12
C LEU A 17 -5.42 6.03 26.12
N PRO A 18 -6.23 5.13 26.70
CA PRO A 18 -5.79 4.23 27.77
C PRO A 18 -4.73 3.21 27.32
N LEU A 19 -4.60 2.96 26.01
CA LEU A 19 -3.60 2.06 25.44
C LEU A 19 -2.28 2.78 25.08
N LEU A 20 -2.23 4.11 25.12
CA LEU A 20 -1.03 4.86 24.80
C LEU A 20 -0.14 4.97 26.04
N ALA A 21 0.84 4.07 26.17
CA ALA A 21 1.74 4.02 27.31
C ALA A 21 2.87 5.09 27.27
N GLY A 22 3.19 5.64 26.09
CA GLY A 22 4.23 6.65 25.93
C GLY A 22 4.40 7.09 24.47
N VAL A 23 5.06 8.24 24.30
CA VAL A 23 5.38 8.83 22.98
C VAL A 23 6.83 9.30 23.00
N VAL A 24 7.60 8.95 21.96
CA VAL A 24 8.99 9.39 21.79
C VAL A 24 9.10 10.23 20.53
N PRO A 25 9.07 11.58 20.62
CA PRO A 25 9.32 12.45 19.49
C PRO A 25 10.83 12.50 19.20
N THR A 26 11.23 12.25 17.95
CA THR A 26 12.64 12.29 17.55
C THR A 26 12.81 12.64 16.08
N ALA A 27 13.97 13.19 15.73
CA ALA A 27 14.44 13.36 14.35
C ALA A 27 15.54 12.34 13.98
N ASP A 28 15.96 11.50 14.93
CA ASP A 28 16.95 10.44 14.71
C ASP A 28 16.26 9.10 14.41
N PRO A 29 16.41 8.55 13.19
CA PRO A 29 15.86 7.25 12.82
C PRO A 29 16.29 6.10 13.74
N ALA A 30 17.51 6.11 14.29
CA ALA A 30 17.98 5.05 15.17
C ALA A 30 17.23 5.06 16.51
N VAL A 31 16.83 6.24 16.99
CA VAL A 31 15.94 6.36 18.17
C VAL A 31 14.52 5.95 17.78
N GLY A 32 14.02 6.44 16.64
CA GLY A 32 12.64 6.22 16.22
C GLY A 32 12.30 4.77 15.87
N PHE A 33 13.27 4.00 15.36
CA PHE A 33 13.09 2.60 14.98
C PHE A 33 13.58 1.60 16.02
N LYS A 34 14.10 2.05 17.16
CA LYS A 34 14.61 1.15 18.20
C LYS A 34 13.51 0.22 18.71
N ASP A 35 13.74 -1.09 18.60
CA ASP A 35 12.89 -2.17 19.11
C ASP A 35 11.42 -2.14 18.61
N VAL A 36 11.13 -1.42 17.52
CA VAL A 36 9.76 -1.32 17.00
C VAL A 36 9.28 -2.67 16.44
N SER A 37 8.01 -2.98 16.66
CA SER A 37 7.34 -4.18 16.10
C SER A 37 6.52 -3.87 14.85
N ALA A 38 6.19 -2.59 14.64
CA ALA A 38 5.46 -2.06 13.51
C ALA A 38 6.08 -0.72 13.10
N ALA A 39 6.29 -0.51 11.80
CA ALA A 39 6.81 0.74 11.26
C ALA A 39 5.89 1.24 10.14
N PHE A 40 5.43 2.49 10.25
CA PHE A 40 4.64 3.17 9.22
C PHE A 40 5.52 4.22 8.54
N LEU A 41 6.03 3.90 7.35
CA LEU A 41 6.89 4.80 6.58
C LEU A 41 6.04 5.74 5.73
N VAL A 42 5.55 6.80 6.37
CA VAL A 42 4.65 7.80 5.76
C VAL A 42 5.42 8.94 5.08
N GLY A 43 6.54 9.36 5.68
CA GLY A 43 7.36 10.45 5.16
C GLY A 43 8.09 10.05 3.88
N ALA A 44 7.83 10.80 2.80
CA ALA A 44 8.49 10.68 1.50
C ALA A 44 8.62 12.06 0.88
N MET A 45 9.53 12.21 -0.09
CA MET A 45 9.64 13.46 -0.83
C MET A 45 8.46 13.57 -1.80
N PRO A 46 7.57 14.57 -1.66
CA PRO A 46 6.49 14.77 -2.61
C PRO A 46 7.05 15.28 -3.94
N ARG A 47 6.40 14.92 -5.05
CA ARG A 47 6.72 15.47 -6.36
C ARG A 47 6.51 16.99 -6.35
N LYS A 48 7.57 17.74 -6.70
CA LYS A 48 7.52 19.20 -6.88
C LYS A 48 7.34 19.56 -8.35
N GLN A 49 6.84 20.76 -8.60
CA GLN A 49 6.74 21.30 -9.97
C GLN A 49 8.14 21.34 -10.61
N GLY A 50 8.26 20.84 -11.84
CA GLY A 50 9.54 20.75 -12.57
C GLY A 50 10.43 19.56 -12.21
N MET A 51 10.00 18.68 -11.29
CA MET A 51 10.74 17.47 -10.93
C MET A 51 10.41 16.34 -11.91
N GLU A 52 11.46 15.77 -12.53
CA GLU A 52 11.36 14.57 -13.35
C GLU A 52 11.13 13.32 -12.49
N ARG A 53 10.61 12.25 -13.09
CA ARG A 53 10.36 10.97 -12.38
C ARG A 53 11.63 10.43 -11.72
N LYS A 54 12.76 10.48 -12.44
CA LYS A 54 14.07 10.02 -11.97
C LYS A 54 14.56 10.80 -10.75
N ASP A 55 14.33 12.12 -10.72
CA ASP A 55 14.74 12.96 -9.59
C ASP A 55 13.95 12.62 -8.32
N LEU A 56 12.63 12.41 -8.49
CA LEU A 56 11.75 11.97 -7.41
C LEU A 56 12.16 10.61 -6.85
N LEU A 57 12.47 9.65 -7.73
CA LEU A 57 12.96 8.33 -7.34
C LEU A 57 14.30 8.44 -6.62
N SER A 58 15.27 9.17 -7.17
CA SER A 58 16.59 9.34 -6.56
C SER A 58 16.52 9.95 -5.16
N ALA A 59 15.67 10.97 -4.97
CA ALA A 59 15.48 11.59 -3.67
C ALA A 59 14.85 10.62 -2.65
N ASN A 60 13.86 9.83 -3.05
CA ASN A 60 13.23 8.86 -2.16
C ASN A 60 14.13 7.66 -1.88
N VAL A 61 14.94 7.19 -2.84
CA VAL A 61 15.93 6.12 -2.60
C VAL A 61 16.84 6.48 -1.42
N LYS A 62 17.35 7.71 -1.36
CA LYS A 62 18.18 8.19 -0.23
C LYS A 62 17.44 8.14 1.11
N ILE A 63 16.16 8.53 1.13
CA ILE A 63 15.33 8.51 2.34
C ILE A 63 15.12 7.06 2.81
N PHE A 64 14.72 6.18 1.91
CA PHE A 64 14.38 4.79 2.25
C PHE A 64 15.62 3.91 2.48
N LYS A 65 16.79 4.29 1.95
CA LYS A 65 18.10 3.74 2.33
C LYS A 65 18.38 3.96 3.81
N VAL A 66 18.37 5.21 4.26
CA VAL A 66 18.61 5.56 5.68
C VAL A 66 17.59 4.89 6.59
N GLN A 67 16.32 4.86 6.21
CA GLN A 67 15.28 4.17 7.00
C GLN A 67 15.49 2.64 7.03
N GLY A 68 15.83 2.04 5.89
CA GLY A 68 16.14 0.61 5.79
C GLY A 68 17.33 0.21 6.65
N GLU A 69 18.45 0.95 6.56
CA GLU A 69 19.65 0.73 7.38
C GLU A 69 19.35 0.88 8.87
N ALA A 70 18.58 1.90 9.26
CA ALA A 70 18.18 2.09 10.65
C ALA A 70 17.30 0.94 11.17
N LEU A 71 16.24 0.57 10.44
CA LEU A 71 15.41 -0.59 10.77
C LEU A 71 16.26 -1.87 10.88
N ASN A 72 17.16 -2.10 9.92
CA ASN A 72 18.05 -3.24 9.91
C ASN A 72 18.92 -3.31 11.17
N ASN A 73 19.34 -2.18 11.72
CA ASN A 73 20.26 -2.15 12.84
C ASN A 73 19.54 -2.23 14.19
N VAL A 74 18.41 -1.52 14.34
CA VAL A 74 17.81 -1.29 15.67
C VAL A 74 16.39 -1.82 15.85
N ALA A 75 15.67 -2.18 14.79
CA ALA A 75 14.33 -2.72 14.93
C ALA A 75 14.37 -4.22 15.28
N LYS A 76 13.24 -4.74 15.77
CA LYS A 76 13.07 -6.19 15.90
C LYS A 76 13.11 -6.83 14.52
N LYS A 77 13.66 -8.04 14.41
CA LYS A 77 13.81 -8.72 13.10
C LYS A 77 12.49 -9.22 12.53
N ASP A 78 11.47 -9.34 13.37
CA ASP A 78 10.09 -9.65 13.00
C ASP A 78 9.20 -8.41 12.81
N VAL A 79 9.78 -7.20 12.81
CA VAL A 79 9.08 -5.93 12.55
C VAL A 79 8.24 -6.02 11.27
N LYS A 80 7.02 -5.48 11.30
CA LYS A 80 6.16 -5.31 10.11
C LYS A 80 6.25 -3.88 9.60
N VAL A 81 6.74 -3.70 8.39
CA VAL A 81 7.02 -2.39 7.77
C VAL A 81 5.98 -2.12 6.69
N LEU A 82 5.17 -1.08 6.88
CA LEU A 82 4.21 -0.59 5.91
C LEU A 82 4.70 0.73 5.31
N VAL A 83 4.96 0.73 4.00
CA VAL A 83 5.30 1.93 3.24
C VAL A 83 4.03 2.58 2.68
N VAL A 84 3.85 3.85 3.03
CA VAL A 84 2.74 4.71 2.58
C VAL A 84 3.25 5.83 1.68
N GLY A 85 4.47 6.32 1.93
CA GLY A 85 5.08 7.39 1.16
C GLY A 85 5.39 6.97 -0.29
N ASN A 86 4.99 7.81 -1.26
CA ASN A 86 5.13 7.49 -2.69
C ASN A 86 6.55 7.68 -3.23
N PRO A 87 6.98 6.88 -4.23
CA PRO A 87 6.27 5.73 -4.83
C PRO A 87 6.31 4.49 -3.92
N ALA A 88 5.16 4.09 -3.37
CA ALA A 88 5.12 3.20 -2.20
C ALA A 88 5.73 1.81 -2.46
N ASN A 89 5.40 1.19 -3.60
CA ASN A 89 5.93 -0.12 -3.99
C ASN A 89 7.45 -0.11 -4.11
N THR A 90 7.99 0.84 -4.88
CA THR A 90 9.43 0.97 -5.11
C THR A 90 10.16 1.37 -3.82
N ASN A 91 9.60 2.26 -3.00
CA ASN A 91 10.15 2.62 -1.71
C ASN A 91 10.22 1.43 -0.73
N ALA A 92 9.20 0.55 -0.72
CA ALA A 92 9.22 -0.69 0.06
C ALA A 92 10.32 -1.65 -0.41
N LEU A 93 10.50 -1.79 -1.73
CA LEU A 93 11.58 -2.58 -2.30
C LEU A 93 12.96 -2.07 -1.86
N ILE A 94 13.18 -0.75 -1.94
CA ILE A 94 14.45 -0.12 -1.57
C ILE A 94 14.71 -0.23 -0.07
N CYS A 95 13.69 0.00 0.75
CA CYS A 95 13.80 -0.16 2.20
C CYS A 95 14.21 -1.60 2.57
N SER A 96 13.58 -2.60 1.94
CA SER A 96 13.94 -4.01 2.12
C SER A 96 15.36 -4.33 1.64
N HIS A 97 15.79 -3.75 0.52
CA HIS A 97 17.14 -3.95 -0.02
C HIS A 97 18.24 -3.55 0.98
N TYR A 98 18.03 -2.43 1.68
CA TYR A 98 18.95 -1.93 2.71
C TYR A 98 18.73 -2.54 4.10
N ALA A 99 17.82 -3.51 4.23
CA ALA A 99 17.53 -4.21 5.47
C ALA A 99 17.63 -5.75 5.36
N PRO A 100 18.80 -6.29 4.97
CA PRO A 100 18.96 -7.71 4.66
C PRO A 100 18.76 -8.66 5.86
N SER A 101 18.81 -8.16 7.11
CA SER A 101 18.55 -8.98 8.31
C SER A 101 17.05 -9.15 8.63
N ILE A 102 16.17 -8.43 7.94
CA ILE A 102 14.72 -8.51 8.10
C ILE A 102 14.15 -9.24 6.87
N PRO A 103 13.25 -10.23 7.05
CA PRO A 103 12.63 -10.93 5.92
C PRO A 103 11.98 -9.97 4.92
N LYS A 104 12.12 -10.22 3.62
CA LYS A 104 11.53 -9.36 2.57
C LYS A 104 10.01 -9.28 2.70
N GLU A 105 9.39 -10.35 3.20
CA GLU A 105 7.95 -10.47 3.42
C GLU A 105 7.42 -9.49 4.48
N ASN A 106 8.31 -8.93 5.29
CA ASN A 106 7.99 -7.94 6.30
C ASN A 106 8.00 -6.50 5.77
N PHE A 107 8.26 -6.29 4.48
CA PHE A 107 8.16 -4.98 3.83
C PHE A 107 7.00 -4.97 2.84
N THR A 108 5.99 -4.14 3.12
CA THR A 108 4.80 -4.03 2.28
C THR A 108 4.53 -2.59 1.86
N ALA A 109 3.84 -2.43 0.74
CA ALA A 109 3.36 -1.14 0.25
C ALA A 109 1.83 -1.05 0.38
N MET A 110 1.33 0.15 0.66
CA MET A 110 -0.08 0.36 0.93
C MET A 110 -0.93 0.57 -0.34
N THR A 111 -1.61 -0.50 -0.80
CA THR A 111 -2.72 -0.42 -1.77
C THR A 111 -4.11 -0.54 -1.11
N ARG A 112 -4.16 -0.58 0.22
CA ARG A 112 -5.42 -0.70 0.98
C ARG A 112 -6.36 0.49 0.78
N LEU A 113 -5.82 1.69 0.54
CA LEU A 113 -6.65 2.85 0.25
C LEU A 113 -7.37 2.70 -1.09
N ASP A 114 -6.69 2.18 -2.09
CA ASP A 114 -7.27 1.91 -3.41
C ASP A 114 -8.36 0.84 -3.31
N GLN A 115 -8.12 -0.23 -2.55
CA GLN A 115 -9.14 -1.25 -2.28
C GLN A 115 -10.36 -0.63 -1.60
N ASN A 116 -10.16 0.18 -0.56
CA ASN A 116 -11.26 0.84 0.15
C ASN A 116 -12.05 1.79 -0.78
N ARG A 117 -11.39 2.45 -1.73
CA ARG A 117 -12.03 3.29 -2.76
C ARG A 117 -12.85 2.45 -3.73
N ALA A 118 -12.29 1.34 -4.22
CA ALA A 118 -12.96 0.41 -5.12
C ALA A 118 -14.20 -0.21 -4.46
N GLN A 119 -14.07 -0.68 -3.22
CA GLN A 119 -15.17 -1.20 -2.41
C GLN A 119 -16.28 -0.14 -2.24
N ALA A 120 -15.93 1.12 -1.98
CA ALA A 120 -16.90 2.20 -1.86
C ALA A 120 -17.63 2.49 -3.19
N GLN A 121 -16.95 2.43 -4.34
CA GLN A 121 -17.59 2.62 -5.64
C GLN A 121 -18.60 1.49 -5.94
N LEU A 122 -18.23 0.23 -5.69
CA LEU A 122 -19.12 -0.91 -5.91
C LEU A 122 -20.34 -0.86 -4.97
N ALA A 123 -20.13 -0.55 -3.69
CA ALA A 123 -21.21 -0.40 -2.72
C ALA A 123 -22.18 0.72 -3.12
N ALA A 124 -21.66 1.87 -3.55
CA ALA A 124 -22.47 2.98 -4.03
C ALA A 124 -23.25 2.61 -5.30
N ARG A 125 -22.60 1.93 -6.28
CA ARG A 125 -23.24 1.48 -7.52
C ARG A 125 -24.42 0.54 -7.26
N LEU A 126 -24.28 -0.33 -6.26
CA LEU A 126 -25.29 -1.31 -5.86
C LEU A 126 -26.30 -0.77 -4.83
N SER A 127 -26.12 0.46 -4.33
CA SER A 127 -26.94 1.05 -3.26
C SER A 127 -27.01 0.17 -1.99
N VAL A 128 -25.87 -0.39 -1.60
CA VAL A 128 -25.73 -1.25 -0.40
C VAL A 128 -24.73 -0.68 0.60
N GLY A 129 -24.76 -1.17 1.83
CA GLY A 129 -23.73 -0.88 2.83
C GLY A 129 -22.34 -1.36 2.38
N ILE A 130 -21.29 -0.58 2.67
CA ILE A 130 -19.91 -0.92 2.29
C ILE A 130 -19.45 -2.24 2.93
N ASP A 131 -19.97 -2.54 4.11
CA ASP A 131 -19.76 -3.78 4.84
C ASP A 131 -20.38 -5.00 4.14
N ARG A 132 -21.19 -4.83 3.09
CA ARG A 132 -21.74 -5.95 2.31
C ARG A 132 -20.84 -6.35 1.15
N VAL A 133 -19.90 -5.49 0.74
CA VAL A 133 -18.94 -5.75 -0.35
C VAL A 133 -17.63 -6.31 0.21
N ARG A 134 -17.13 -7.40 -0.36
CA ARG A 134 -15.87 -8.07 0.04
C ARG A 134 -15.05 -8.45 -1.19
N ASN A 135 -13.78 -8.80 -0.96
CA ASN A 135 -12.93 -9.46 -1.97
C ASN A 135 -12.72 -8.67 -3.27
N VAL A 136 -12.76 -7.34 -3.17
CA VAL A 136 -12.29 -6.44 -4.24
C VAL A 136 -10.77 -6.44 -4.24
N ILE A 137 -10.16 -6.57 -5.42
CA ILE A 137 -8.72 -6.72 -5.55
C ILE A 137 -8.12 -5.49 -6.20
N ILE A 138 -6.98 -5.03 -5.70
CA ILE A 138 -6.11 -4.09 -6.41
C ILE A 138 -4.85 -4.85 -6.81
N TRP A 139 -4.63 -4.96 -8.11
CA TRP A 139 -3.40 -5.53 -8.67
C TRP A 139 -2.41 -4.42 -9.02
N GLY A 140 -1.12 -4.68 -8.80
CA GLY A 140 -0.04 -3.85 -9.35
C GLY A 140 0.52 -2.76 -8.46
N ASN A 141 0.88 -1.64 -9.08
CA ASN A 141 1.49 -0.50 -8.44
C ASN A 141 0.46 0.34 -7.68
N HIS A 142 0.87 1.04 -6.61
CA HIS A 142 0.10 2.15 -6.05
C HIS A 142 0.26 3.41 -6.94
N SER A 143 -0.32 3.36 -8.14
CA SER A 143 -0.21 4.41 -9.16
C SER A 143 -1.49 4.51 -9.99
N SER A 144 -1.48 5.29 -11.07
CA SER A 144 -2.55 5.31 -12.06
C SER A 144 -2.63 4.04 -12.92
N THR A 145 -1.60 3.18 -12.93
CA THR A 145 -1.62 1.91 -13.68
C THR A 145 -2.26 0.76 -12.91
N GLN A 146 -2.55 0.96 -11.61
CA GLN A 146 -3.21 -0.04 -10.77
C GLN A 146 -4.45 -0.63 -11.46
N TYR A 147 -4.74 -1.91 -11.20
CA TYR A 147 -5.94 -2.55 -11.71
C TYR A 147 -6.90 -2.92 -10.58
N PRO A 148 -7.98 -2.13 -10.38
CA PRO A 148 -9.10 -2.49 -9.53
C PRO A 148 -9.94 -3.56 -10.21
N ASP A 149 -9.98 -4.75 -9.61
CA ASP A 149 -10.64 -5.94 -10.13
C ASP A 149 -11.82 -6.32 -9.23
N ALA A 150 -13.02 -6.25 -9.82
CA ALA A 150 -14.28 -6.61 -9.19
C ALA A 150 -14.70 -8.06 -9.46
N LYS A 151 -13.97 -8.82 -10.27
CA LYS A 151 -14.37 -10.15 -10.74
C LYS A 151 -14.58 -11.16 -9.61
N ASN A 152 -13.74 -11.06 -8.59
CA ASN A 152 -13.81 -11.89 -7.39
C ASN A 152 -14.53 -11.19 -6.22
N ALA A 153 -15.00 -9.96 -6.43
CA ALA A 153 -15.72 -9.23 -5.41
C ALA A 153 -17.09 -9.86 -5.19
N THR A 154 -17.52 -9.87 -3.94
CA THR A 154 -18.85 -10.36 -3.54
C THR A 154 -19.66 -9.27 -2.87
N VAL A 155 -20.97 -9.31 -3.05
CA VAL A 155 -21.98 -8.53 -2.31
C VAL A 155 -22.96 -9.53 -1.70
N ASP A 156 -23.04 -9.57 -0.37
CA ASP A 156 -23.89 -10.55 0.34
C ASP A 156 -23.62 -12.02 -0.05
N GLY A 157 -22.34 -12.33 -0.27
CA GLY A 157 -21.91 -13.66 -0.70
C GLY A 157 -22.22 -14.00 -2.16
N LYS A 158 -22.80 -13.07 -2.94
CA LYS A 158 -23.06 -13.22 -4.38
C LYS A 158 -22.05 -12.44 -5.21
N SER A 159 -21.85 -12.82 -6.46
CA SER A 159 -20.96 -12.15 -7.40
C SER A 159 -21.35 -10.67 -7.60
N VAL A 160 -20.40 -9.75 -7.44
CA VAL A 160 -20.60 -8.34 -7.81
C VAL A 160 -20.78 -8.19 -9.32
N VAL A 161 -20.09 -9.01 -10.12
CA VAL A 161 -20.22 -8.99 -11.57
C VAL A 161 -21.65 -9.29 -11.99
N ASP A 162 -22.27 -10.31 -11.40
CA ASP A 162 -23.65 -10.69 -11.70
C ASP A 162 -24.65 -9.65 -11.20
N ALA A 163 -24.39 -9.07 -10.02
CA ALA A 163 -25.25 -8.05 -9.43
C ALA A 163 -25.25 -6.73 -10.22
N ILE A 164 -24.09 -6.33 -10.76
CA ILE A 164 -23.95 -5.12 -11.59
C ILE A 164 -24.37 -5.38 -13.03
N ALA A 165 -24.15 -6.60 -13.54
CA ALA A 165 -24.48 -7.06 -14.89
C ALA A 165 -24.04 -6.09 -16.01
N ASN A 166 -22.88 -5.43 -15.82
CA ASN A 166 -22.35 -4.45 -16.75
C ASN A 166 -20.81 -4.49 -16.77
N ASN A 167 -20.26 -5.32 -17.65
CA ASN A 167 -18.82 -5.49 -17.79
C ASN A 167 -18.12 -4.25 -18.35
N ASP A 168 -18.78 -3.46 -19.20
CA ASP A 168 -18.20 -2.23 -19.75
C ASP A 168 -17.95 -1.19 -18.66
N TYR A 169 -18.90 -1.05 -17.73
CA TYR A 169 -18.72 -0.23 -16.54
C TYR A 169 -17.57 -0.76 -15.67
N LEU A 170 -17.55 -2.07 -15.38
CA LEU A 170 -16.55 -2.69 -14.51
C LEU A 170 -15.12 -2.60 -15.09
N ASN A 171 -14.98 -2.72 -16.40
CA ASN A 171 -13.68 -2.69 -17.08
C ASN A 171 -13.25 -1.27 -17.52
N GLY A 172 -14.17 -0.30 -17.49
CA GLY A 172 -13.95 1.08 -17.91
C GLY A 172 -14.09 2.07 -16.75
N GLU A 173 -15.28 2.65 -16.61
CA GLU A 173 -15.57 3.76 -15.69
C GLU A 173 -15.19 3.45 -14.23
N PHE A 174 -15.43 2.22 -13.77
CA PHE A 174 -15.06 1.80 -12.42
C PHE A 174 -13.54 1.88 -12.19
N VAL A 175 -12.76 1.29 -13.10
CA VAL A 175 -11.30 1.29 -13.05
C VAL A 175 -10.77 2.73 -13.07
N GLU A 176 -11.25 3.54 -14.03
CA GLU A 176 -10.82 4.93 -14.18
C GLU A 176 -11.15 5.78 -12.95
N THR A 177 -12.35 5.61 -12.39
CA THR A 177 -12.80 6.35 -11.20
C THR A 177 -11.90 6.06 -10.00
N VAL A 178 -11.53 4.80 -9.78
CA VAL A 178 -10.65 4.41 -8.67
C VAL A 178 -9.24 4.96 -8.88
N GLN A 179 -8.66 4.79 -10.07
CA GLN A 179 -7.34 5.32 -10.44
C GLN A 179 -7.24 6.85 -10.23
N LYS A 180 -8.29 7.58 -10.61
CA LYS A 180 -8.33 9.06 -10.52
C LYS A 180 -8.84 9.60 -9.19
N ARG A 181 -9.20 8.72 -8.23
CA ARG A 181 -9.89 9.14 -7.00
C ARG A 181 -9.05 10.09 -6.13
N GLY A 182 -7.73 9.90 -6.09
CA GLY A 182 -6.83 10.81 -5.38
C GLY A 182 -6.88 12.23 -5.92
N ALA A 183 -6.82 12.39 -7.24
CA ALA A 183 -6.91 13.68 -7.91
C ALA A 183 -8.27 14.34 -7.70
N ALA A 184 -9.37 13.57 -7.75
CA ALA A 184 -10.71 14.08 -7.48
C ALA A 184 -10.84 14.66 -6.05
N VAL A 185 -10.27 13.98 -5.04
CA VAL A 185 -10.28 14.49 -3.65
C VAL A 185 -9.42 15.75 -3.53
N ILE A 186 -8.24 15.80 -4.15
CA ILE A 186 -7.39 16.99 -4.16
C ILE A 186 -8.11 18.17 -4.80
N ASN A 187 -8.78 17.95 -5.94
CA ASN A 187 -9.51 19.02 -6.61
C ASN A 187 -10.64 19.58 -5.73
N ALA A 188 -11.37 18.71 -5.04
CA ALA A 188 -12.48 19.09 -4.18
C ALA A 188 -12.03 19.77 -2.87
N ARG A 189 -11.01 19.23 -2.18
CA ARG A 189 -10.58 19.69 -0.85
C ARG A 189 -9.40 20.66 -0.87
N LYS A 190 -8.73 20.81 -2.02
CA LYS A 190 -7.43 21.51 -2.18
C LYS A 190 -6.30 20.94 -1.31
N MET A 191 -6.51 19.76 -0.74
CA MET A 191 -5.57 19.04 0.13
C MET A 191 -5.59 17.55 -0.21
N SER A 192 -4.51 16.84 0.12
CA SER A 192 -4.44 15.39 -0.04
C SER A 192 -5.46 14.67 0.85
N SER A 193 -5.75 13.40 0.51
CA SER A 193 -6.73 12.58 1.21
C SER A 193 -6.17 11.95 2.49
N ALA A 194 -5.63 12.78 3.40
CA ALA A 194 -4.87 12.35 4.59
C ALA A 194 -5.66 11.41 5.52
N MET A 195 -6.89 11.79 5.90
CA MET A 195 -7.75 10.99 6.79
C MET A 195 -8.00 9.57 6.24
N SER A 196 -8.39 9.45 4.97
CA SER A 196 -8.64 8.15 4.36
C SER A 196 -7.37 7.32 4.20
N ALA A 197 -6.22 7.97 3.96
CA ALA A 197 -4.93 7.28 3.89
C ALA A 197 -4.51 6.74 5.27
N ALA A 198 -4.66 7.53 6.33
CA ALA A 198 -4.40 7.08 7.70
C ALA A 198 -5.29 5.89 8.08
N LYS A 199 -6.59 5.97 7.78
CA LYS A 199 -7.52 4.85 8.00
C LYS A 199 -7.10 3.59 7.24
N ALA A 200 -6.69 3.72 5.98
CA ALA A 200 -6.24 2.59 5.18
C ALA A 200 -4.94 1.96 5.71
N ALA A 201 -4.03 2.78 6.25
CA ALA A 201 -2.80 2.30 6.89
C ALA A 201 -3.13 1.52 8.16
N SER A 202 -4.04 2.06 9.00
CA SER A 202 -4.53 1.36 10.19
C SER A 202 -5.24 0.05 9.84
N ASP A 203 -6.06 0.03 8.79
CA ASP A 203 -6.72 -1.19 8.32
C ASP A 203 -5.72 -2.26 7.85
N HIS A 204 -4.72 -1.85 7.07
CA HIS A 204 -3.68 -2.74 6.56
C HIS A 204 -2.94 -3.41 7.71
N MET A 205 -2.47 -2.62 8.68
CA MET A 205 -1.71 -3.15 9.81
C MET A 205 -2.60 -3.94 10.77
N ARG A 206 -3.84 -3.52 11.01
CA ARG A 206 -4.78 -4.30 11.81
C ARG A 206 -4.96 -5.70 11.21
N ASP A 207 -5.28 -5.79 9.93
CA ASP A 207 -5.52 -7.10 9.30
C ASP A 207 -4.22 -7.91 9.23
N TRP A 208 -3.05 -7.26 9.08
CA TRP A 208 -1.76 -7.95 9.12
C TRP A 208 -1.46 -8.58 10.48
N PHE A 209 -1.78 -7.89 11.58
CA PHE A 209 -1.56 -8.43 12.93
C PHE A 209 -2.67 -9.38 13.38
N ALA A 210 -3.93 -9.07 13.07
CA ALA A 210 -5.10 -9.81 13.56
C ALA A 210 -5.55 -10.95 12.64
N GLY A 211 -5.10 -10.95 11.39
CA GLY A 211 -5.55 -11.89 10.36
C GLY A 211 -6.79 -11.40 9.59
N THR A 212 -7.03 -12.03 8.44
CA THR A 212 -8.28 -11.90 7.69
C THR A 212 -9.21 -13.05 8.02
N LYS A 213 -10.52 -12.87 7.80
CA LYS A 213 -11.50 -13.95 7.96
C LYS A 213 -11.31 -15.01 6.88
N ASP A 214 -11.72 -16.24 7.16
CA ASP A 214 -11.70 -17.32 6.18
C ASP A 214 -12.53 -16.95 4.94
N GLY A 215 -11.93 -17.12 3.77
CA GLY A 215 -12.55 -16.74 2.49
C GLY A 215 -12.48 -15.24 2.16
N GLU A 216 -12.03 -14.38 3.08
CA GLU A 216 -11.79 -12.97 2.83
C GLU A 216 -10.29 -12.70 2.56
N PHE A 217 -10.02 -11.87 1.56
CA PHE A 217 -8.69 -11.37 1.24
C PHE A 217 -8.67 -9.85 1.08
N VAL A 218 -7.49 -9.28 1.29
CA VAL A 218 -7.21 -7.85 1.17
C VAL A 218 -6.06 -7.62 0.22
N SER A 219 -5.94 -6.40 -0.31
CA SER A 219 -4.87 -6.00 -1.22
C SER A 219 -3.69 -5.46 -0.41
N MET A 220 -2.52 -6.04 -0.64
CA MET A 220 -1.25 -5.61 -0.07
C MET A 220 -0.19 -5.62 -1.17
N GLY A 221 0.59 -4.53 -1.27
CA GLY A 221 1.84 -4.54 -2.04
C GLY A 221 2.84 -5.41 -1.33
N VAL A 222 3.16 -6.58 -1.88
CA VAL A 222 4.08 -7.55 -1.28
C VAL A 222 5.15 -7.97 -2.29
N VAL A 223 6.26 -8.53 -1.80
CA VAL A 223 7.28 -9.08 -2.68
C VAL A 223 6.68 -10.18 -3.56
N SER A 224 6.87 -10.05 -4.87
CA SER A 224 6.37 -11.02 -5.84
C SER A 224 7.23 -12.29 -5.87
N ASP A 225 6.56 -13.44 -5.81
CA ASP A 225 7.12 -14.79 -5.95
C ASP A 225 6.96 -15.36 -7.38
N GLY A 226 6.41 -14.57 -8.31
CA GLY A 226 6.06 -15.02 -9.67
C GLY A 226 4.59 -15.44 -9.83
N SER A 227 3.79 -15.37 -8.76
CA SER A 227 2.36 -15.62 -8.80
C SER A 227 1.69 -14.84 -9.92
N TYR A 228 0.74 -15.49 -10.59
CA TYR A 228 0.01 -14.91 -11.72
C TYR A 228 0.89 -14.47 -12.90
N GLY A 229 2.11 -15.00 -13.04
CA GLY A 229 3.02 -14.64 -14.14
C GLY A 229 3.64 -13.24 -13.98
N THR A 230 3.58 -12.68 -12.78
CA THR A 230 4.22 -11.40 -12.48
C THR A 230 5.75 -11.55 -12.38
N PRO A 231 6.53 -10.49 -12.65
CA PRO A 231 7.97 -10.52 -12.42
C PRO A 231 8.30 -10.78 -10.94
N LYS A 232 9.37 -11.53 -10.67
CA LYS A 232 9.85 -11.77 -9.30
C LYS A 232 10.62 -10.55 -8.75
N ASP A 233 10.71 -10.47 -7.43
CA ASP A 233 11.51 -9.47 -6.72
C ASP A 233 11.12 -8.00 -7.02
N ILE A 234 9.85 -7.76 -7.37
CA ILE A 234 9.21 -6.44 -7.30
C ILE A 234 8.19 -6.46 -6.16
N VAL A 235 7.87 -5.29 -5.59
CA VAL A 235 6.72 -5.16 -4.69
C VAL A 235 5.50 -4.89 -5.54
N PHE A 236 4.57 -5.83 -5.58
CA PHE A 236 3.38 -5.81 -6.42
C PHE A 236 2.15 -6.08 -5.56
N SER A 237 1.05 -5.38 -5.82
CA SER A 237 -0.19 -5.57 -5.06
C SER A 237 -0.89 -6.85 -5.48
N PHE A 238 -1.13 -7.73 -4.51
CA PHE A 238 -1.86 -8.98 -4.69
C PHE A 238 -3.03 -9.06 -3.72
N PRO A 239 -4.06 -9.87 -4.04
CA PRO A 239 -4.98 -10.35 -3.02
C PRO A 239 -4.23 -11.29 -2.09
N VAL A 240 -4.22 -10.99 -0.79
CA VAL A 240 -3.60 -11.82 0.23
C VAL A 240 -4.60 -12.20 1.32
N GLN A 241 -4.47 -13.43 1.80
CA GLN A 241 -5.10 -13.89 3.03
C GLN A 241 -4.06 -13.84 4.15
N ILE A 242 -4.47 -13.45 5.35
CA ILE A 242 -3.56 -13.28 6.48
C ILE A 242 -3.99 -14.21 7.61
N LYS A 243 -3.06 -15.02 8.09
CA LYS A 243 -3.26 -15.93 9.21
C LYS A 243 -2.04 -15.92 10.11
N ASP A 244 -2.24 -15.81 11.42
CA ASP A 244 -1.18 -15.82 12.42
C ASP A 244 -0.04 -14.82 12.13
N GLY A 245 -0.40 -13.61 11.71
CA GLY A 245 0.57 -12.54 11.40
C GLY A 245 1.33 -12.71 10.08
N LYS A 246 0.99 -13.70 9.26
CA LYS A 246 1.63 -14.03 7.99
C LYS A 246 0.63 -13.90 6.84
N TRP A 247 1.02 -13.18 5.79
CA TRP A 247 0.23 -13.09 4.57
C TRP A 247 0.62 -14.21 3.60
N THR A 248 -0.33 -14.64 2.79
CA THR A 248 -0.13 -15.54 1.64
C THR A 248 -0.92 -15.02 0.46
N ILE A 249 -0.32 -14.98 -0.72
CA ILE A 249 -1.03 -14.62 -1.95
C ILE A 249 -2.17 -15.62 -2.18
N LYS A 250 -3.39 -15.13 -2.33
CA LYS A 250 -4.54 -15.95 -2.69
C LYS A 250 -4.27 -16.54 -4.07
N GLN A 251 -4.21 -17.86 -4.17
CA GLN A 251 -4.00 -18.60 -5.41
C GLN A 251 -5.31 -19.01 -6.07
N GLY A 252 -5.24 -19.46 -7.34
CA GLY A 252 -6.35 -20.09 -8.06
C GLY A 252 -7.40 -19.13 -8.62
N LEU A 253 -7.10 -17.83 -8.67
CA LEU A 253 -7.98 -16.84 -9.29
C LEU A 253 -7.81 -16.86 -10.83
N ALA A 254 -8.92 -16.77 -11.56
CA ALA A 254 -8.87 -16.72 -13.02
C ALA A 254 -8.44 -15.33 -13.52
N VAL A 255 -7.39 -15.29 -14.35
CA VAL A 255 -6.92 -14.08 -15.05
C VAL A 255 -7.23 -14.25 -16.53
N ASP A 256 -8.20 -13.48 -17.03
CA ASP A 256 -8.52 -13.44 -18.46
C ASP A 256 -7.59 -12.46 -19.22
N ASP A 257 -7.73 -12.38 -20.54
CA ASP A 257 -6.86 -11.57 -21.40
C ASP A 257 -6.92 -10.07 -21.07
N PHE A 258 -8.09 -9.56 -20.65
CA PHE A 258 -8.22 -8.17 -20.25
C PHE A 258 -7.44 -7.91 -18.96
N ALA A 259 -7.65 -8.73 -17.93
CA ALA A 259 -6.92 -8.64 -16.68
C ALA A 259 -5.40 -8.84 -16.91
N ARG A 260 -5.00 -9.80 -17.75
CA ARG A 260 -3.61 -10.05 -18.13
C ARG A 260 -2.95 -8.79 -18.68
N GLY A 261 -3.56 -8.14 -19.66
CA GLY A 261 -3.04 -6.89 -20.22
C GLY A 261 -2.87 -5.78 -19.18
N LYS A 262 -3.78 -5.68 -18.20
CA LYS A 262 -3.67 -4.71 -17.11
C LYS A 262 -2.55 -5.06 -16.12
N LEU A 263 -2.44 -6.34 -15.73
CA LEU A 263 -1.38 -6.84 -14.86
C LEU A 263 0.00 -6.62 -15.48
N ASP A 264 0.15 -6.90 -16.78
CA ASP A 264 1.42 -6.75 -17.49
C ASP A 264 1.81 -5.27 -17.60
N ALA A 265 0.86 -4.37 -17.86
CA ALA A 265 1.13 -2.93 -17.94
C ALA A 265 1.62 -2.35 -16.61
N THR A 266 0.96 -2.70 -15.49
CA THR A 266 1.38 -2.22 -14.16
C THR A 266 2.66 -2.91 -13.66
N ALA A 267 2.90 -4.16 -14.05
CA ALA A 267 4.18 -4.83 -13.80
C ALA A 267 5.35 -4.20 -14.56
N ALA A 268 5.12 -3.79 -15.81
CA ALA A 268 6.12 -3.09 -16.61
C ALA A 268 6.52 -1.76 -15.97
N GLU A 269 5.54 -0.97 -15.50
CA GLU A 269 5.82 0.28 -14.76
C GLU A 269 6.70 0.01 -13.52
N LEU A 270 6.38 -1.02 -12.73
CA LEU A 270 7.16 -1.39 -11.54
C LEU A 270 8.57 -1.88 -11.86
N LEU A 271 8.75 -2.58 -12.99
CA LEU A 271 10.07 -3.00 -13.45
C LEU A 271 10.93 -1.81 -13.85
N GLU A 272 10.37 -0.84 -14.57
CA GLU A 272 11.05 0.42 -14.90
C GLU A 272 11.46 1.17 -13.62
N GLU A 273 10.54 1.35 -12.66
CA GLU A 273 10.86 2.01 -11.39
C GLU A 273 11.95 1.29 -10.61
N LYS A 274 11.89 -0.05 -10.56
CA LYS A 274 12.92 -0.87 -9.93
C LYS A 274 14.27 -0.65 -10.62
N GLN A 275 14.33 -0.70 -11.94
CA GLN A 275 15.59 -0.50 -12.67
C GLN A 275 16.18 0.88 -12.40
N GLU A 276 15.36 1.93 -12.45
CA GLU A 276 15.79 3.30 -12.16
C GLU A 276 16.28 3.44 -10.70
N ALA A 277 15.52 2.92 -9.74
CA ALA A 277 15.87 3.02 -8.32
C ALA A 277 17.13 2.21 -7.97
N MET A 278 17.28 1.01 -8.53
CA MET A 278 18.47 0.17 -8.32
C MET A 278 19.71 0.76 -9.00
N ALA A 279 19.56 1.43 -10.14
CA ALA A 279 20.66 2.15 -10.77
C ALA A 279 21.16 3.31 -9.88
N VAL A 280 20.26 4.00 -9.16
CA VAL A 280 20.65 5.00 -8.16
C VAL A 280 21.39 4.33 -6.99
N CYS A 281 20.90 3.19 -6.49
CA CYS A 281 21.55 2.46 -5.39
C CYS A 281 22.98 2.01 -5.74
N ALA A 282 23.22 1.61 -6.99
CA ALA A 282 24.53 1.14 -7.46
C ALA A 282 25.53 2.27 -7.75
N ALA A 283 25.04 3.51 -7.89
CA ALA A 283 25.87 4.69 -8.18
C ALA A 283 26.35 5.42 -6.91
N GLU A 284 25.86 5.02 -5.74
CA GLU A 284 26.26 5.53 -4.41
C GLU A 284 27.22 4.58 -3.70
#